data_AF-A0A1I1LYB6-F1
#
_entry.id   AF-A0A1I1LYB6-F1
#
_cell.length_a   1.000
_cell.length_b   1.000
_cell.length_c   1.000
_cell.angle_alpha   90.00
_cell.angle_beta   90.00
_cell.angle_gamma   90.00
#
_symmetry.space_group_name_H-M   'P 1'
#
loop_
_entity.id
_entity.type
_entity.pdbx_description
1 polymer ?
#
loop_
_entity_poly.entity_id
_entity_poly.type
_entity_poly.pdbx_seq_one_letter_code
_entity_poly.pdbx_strand_id
1 'polypeptide(L)'
;MRCLLFTTLYSFSFVIAFAQPRDSTKNRPAFNPNAQRNGYETYQSTSQIVGAGPYTMVNTIDQRYEGLRGTPYFLPEWNKGLIEMAAGQNYKDVSIKFDALRQQLILLRPWVGNDSIIVNANQVKSFQLKSADGLFYLFKHLPTAKTDDETLKEGYFMVLYQGQSSLLKRITKTLKQADFKNPYSNDVRYDELKTLSSYYVLKPDQTLLKVKLTKKALLDALKDKGDALKSFAEKLDIKSEADAVALLTQYDSL
;
A
#
# COMPACT_ATOMS: atom_id res chain seq x y z
N MET A 1 13.18 -62.70 -40.96
CA MET A 1 13.90 -63.90 -41.44
C MET A 1 15.39 -63.55 -41.50
N ARG A 2 16.24 -64.28 -40.74
CA ARG A 2 17.74 -64.37 -40.79
C ARG A 2 18.55 -63.06 -40.73
N CYS A 3 19.25 -62.71 -39.66
CA CYS A 3 20.42 -63.35 -39.02
C CYS A 3 21.65 -63.41 -39.94
N LEU A 4 22.66 -62.57 -39.68
CA LEU A 4 24.08 -62.96 -39.64
C LEU A 4 24.98 -61.84 -39.10
N LEU A 5 25.74 -62.22 -38.07
CA LEU A 5 26.83 -61.49 -37.47
C LEU A 5 28.04 -61.46 -38.42
N PHE A 6 28.81 -60.36 -38.41
CA PHE A 6 30.27 -60.43 -38.57
C PHE A 6 30.93 -59.43 -37.62
N THR A 7 31.72 -60.00 -36.71
CA THR A 7 32.61 -59.36 -35.76
C THR A 7 33.99 -59.11 -36.40
N THR A 8 34.51 -57.89 -36.31
CA THR A 8 35.96 -57.60 -36.46
C THR A 8 36.40 -56.47 -35.52
N LEU A 9 36.96 -56.92 -34.40
CA LEU A 9 38.13 -56.50 -33.63
C LEU A 9 38.85 -55.15 -33.94
N TYR A 10 38.96 -54.35 -32.87
CA TYR A 10 40.12 -53.57 -32.38
C TYR A 10 40.67 -52.38 -33.18
N SER A 11 40.51 -51.19 -32.60
CA SER A 11 41.66 -50.39 -32.12
C SER A 11 41.20 -49.35 -31.09
N PHE A 12 41.67 -49.51 -29.86
CA PHE A 12 41.39 -48.63 -28.73
C PHE A 12 42.47 -47.54 -28.72
N SER A 13 42.18 -46.37 -29.31
CA SER A 13 43.06 -45.21 -29.18
C SER A 13 42.71 -44.45 -27.90
N PHE A 14 43.55 -44.64 -26.88
CA PHE A 14 43.63 -43.79 -25.70
C PHE A 14 43.99 -42.37 -26.14
N VAL A 15 43.02 -41.45 -26.17
CA VAL A 15 43.34 -40.02 -26.21
C VAL A 15 43.51 -39.57 -24.77
N ILE A 16 44.77 -39.50 -24.34
CA ILE A 16 45.16 -38.78 -23.13
C ILE A 16 44.76 -37.33 -23.34
N ALA A 17 43.73 -36.88 -22.62
CA ALA A 17 43.41 -35.48 -22.49
C ALA A 17 44.54 -34.78 -21.72
N PHE A 18 45.54 -34.26 -22.44
CA PHE A 18 46.40 -33.25 -21.87
C PHE A 18 45.56 -31.99 -21.66
N ALA A 19 45.17 -31.76 -20.41
CA ALA A 19 44.66 -30.48 -19.97
C ALA A 19 45.68 -29.41 -20.32
N GLN A 20 45.33 -28.53 -21.27
CA GLN A 20 46.15 -27.38 -21.58
C GLN A 20 46.26 -26.49 -20.33
N PRO A 21 47.46 -26.00 -19.97
CA PRO A 21 47.58 -24.98 -18.93
C PRO A 21 46.80 -23.73 -19.39
N ARG A 22 45.98 -23.19 -18.49
CA ARG A 22 45.17 -22.00 -18.77
C ARG A 22 46.08 -20.84 -19.17
N ASP A 23 45.87 -20.33 -20.39
CA ASP A 23 46.43 -19.08 -20.87
C ASP A 23 46.03 -17.93 -19.93
N SER A 24 47.04 -17.24 -19.40
CA SER A 24 46.93 -16.21 -18.35
C SER A 24 46.92 -14.79 -18.91
N THR A 25 46.81 -14.58 -20.22
CA THR A 25 46.94 -13.23 -20.81
C THR A 25 45.66 -12.61 -21.35
N LYS A 26 44.50 -13.06 -20.86
CA LYS A 26 43.24 -12.31 -20.99
C LYS A 26 42.90 -11.65 -19.66
N ASN A 27 43.22 -10.37 -19.55
CA ASN A 27 42.71 -9.49 -18.48
C ASN A 27 41.18 -9.55 -18.48
N ARG A 28 40.62 -10.43 -17.66
CA ARG A 28 39.25 -10.31 -17.19
C ARG A 28 39.27 -9.17 -16.18
N PRO A 29 38.39 -8.16 -16.27
CA PRO A 29 38.28 -7.21 -15.18
C PRO A 29 37.99 -8.05 -13.93
N ALA A 30 38.84 -7.91 -12.91
CA ALA A 30 38.61 -8.54 -11.63
C ALA A 30 37.19 -8.17 -11.22
N PHE A 31 36.35 -9.17 -10.96
CA PHE A 31 35.06 -8.94 -10.36
C PHE A 31 35.34 -8.26 -9.02
N ASN A 32 35.17 -6.95 -8.97
CA ASN A 32 35.27 -6.17 -7.76
C ASN A 32 33.90 -6.26 -7.08
N PRO A 33 33.76 -7.00 -5.97
CA PRO A 33 32.48 -7.08 -5.26
C PRO A 33 32.00 -5.73 -4.73
N ASN A 34 32.85 -4.68 -4.78
CA ASN A 34 32.51 -3.30 -4.42
C ASN A 34 32.15 -2.40 -5.61
N ALA A 35 32.20 -2.86 -6.87
CA ALA A 35 31.91 -2.02 -8.04
C ALA A 35 30.41 -1.85 -8.36
N GLN A 36 29.53 -2.56 -7.65
CA GLN A 36 28.09 -2.30 -7.65
C GLN A 36 27.52 -2.27 -6.22
N ARG A 37 28.22 -1.59 -5.31
CA ARG A 37 27.71 -1.27 -3.98
C ARG A 37 27.54 0.25 -3.86
N ASN A 38 26.37 0.75 -4.25
CA ASN A 38 25.82 1.96 -3.60
C ASN A 38 25.32 1.55 -2.20
N GLY A 39 26.27 1.15 -1.36
CA GLY A 39 26.04 0.78 0.03
C GLY A 39 26.55 1.91 0.91
N TYR A 40 25.64 2.59 1.60
CA TYR A 40 25.98 3.34 2.79
C TYR A 40 26.46 2.33 3.84
N GLU A 41 27.77 2.16 3.97
CA GLU A 41 28.37 1.34 5.03
C GLU A 41 28.49 2.20 6.29
N THR A 42 27.61 1.97 7.27
CA THR A 42 27.75 2.54 8.61
C THR A 42 28.71 1.68 9.41
N TYR A 43 29.91 2.19 9.66
CA TYR A 43 30.81 1.68 10.68
C TYR A 43 30.27 2.06 12.05
N GLN A 44 29.80 1.10 12.84
CA GLN A 44 29.67 1.24 14.30
C GLN A 44 30.17 -0.04 14.96
N SER A 45 31.25 0.13 15.72
CA SER A 45 31.99 -0.85 16.49
C SER A 45 31.11 -1.57 17.52
N THR A 46 31.07 -2.91 17.46
CA THR A 46 30.41 -3.79 18.44
C THR A 46 31.17 -3.94 19.77
N SER A 47 32.11 -3.05 20.08
CA SER A 47 33.03 -3.20 21.22
C SER A 47 32.75 -2.27 22.41
N GLN A 48 31.57 -1.64 22.53
CA GLN A 48 31.31 -0.71 23.65
C GLN A 48 29.96 -0.85 24.37
N ILE A 49 29.27 -2.00 24.30
CA ILE A 49 28.15 -2.27 25.24
C ILE A 49 28.39 -3.58 25.96
N VAL A 50 29.30 -3.50 26.94
CA VAL A 50 29.43 -4.44 28.05
C VAL A 50 28.39 -4.05 29.11
N GLY A 51 27.56 -5.01 29.52
CA GLY A 51 26.60 -4.86 30.61
C GLY A 51 25.80 -6.14 30.82
N ALA A 52 26.44 -7.15 31.39
CA ALA A 52 25.82 -8.43 31.74
C ALA A 52 24.76 -8.25 32.85
N GLY A 53 23.52 -8.66 32.58
CA GLY A 53 22.44 -8.80 33.56
C GLY A 53 21.22 -9.51 32.93
N PRO A 54 20.47 -10.34 33.67
CA PRO A 54 19.44 -11.23 33.10
C PRO A 54 18.11 -10.54 32.73
N TYR A 55 18.07 -9.20 32.75
CA TYR A 55 16.90 -8.40 32.43
C TYR A 55 17.27 -7.25 31.50
N THR A 56 17.77 -7.56 30.32
CA THR A 56 17.82 -6.58 29.22
C THR A 56 16.68 -6.90 28.26
N MET A 57 15.64 -6.07 28.34
CA MET A 57 14.63 -5.99 27.29
C MET A 57 15.36 -5.48 26.05
N VAL A 58 15.78 -6.40 25.17
CA VAL A 58 16.30 -6.05 23.85
C VAL A 58 15.12 -5.49 23.07
N ASN A 59 14.92 -4.18 23.13
CA ASN A 59 14.27 -3.48 22.05
C ASN A 59 15.22 -3.62 20.86
N THR A 60 15.00 -4.62 20.01
CA THR A 60 15.56 -4.63 18.66
C THR A 60 14.93 -3.45 17.94
N ILE A 61 15.51 -2.26 18.11
CA ILE A 61 15.27 -1.15 17.21
C ILE A 61 15.81 -1.63 15.87
N ASP A 62 14.90 -1.93 14.94
CA ASP A 62 15.26 -2.26 13.57
C ASP A 62 15.88 -1.02 12.93
N GLN A 63 17.21 -0.91 12.97
CA GLN A 63 17.97 0.23 12.45
C GLN A 63 17.93 0.36 10.91
N ARG A 64 17.17 -0.50 10.20
CA ARG A 64 16.88 -0.33 8.77
C ARG A 64 16.09 0.94 8.45
N TYR A 65 15.56 1.62 9.47
CA TYR A 65 14.77 2.85 9.37
C TYR A 65 15.33 4.03 10.19
N GLU A 66 16.65 4.11 10.41
CA GLU A 66 17.26 5.39 10.83
C GLU A 66 17.05 6.43 9.71
N GLY A 67 15.90 7.10 9.75
CA GLY A 67 15.50 8.08 8.75
C GLY A 67 14.08 7.97 8.21
N LEU A 68 13.25 6.97 8.54
CA LEU A 68 11.83 6.94 8.10
C LEU A 68 10.86 7.01 9.29
N ARG A 69 10.11 8.11 9.42
CA ARG A 69 9.07 8.28 10.43
C ARG A 69 7.67 8.02 9.87
N GLY A 70 6.85 7.31 10.64
CA GLY A 70 5.45 7.04 10.32
C GLY A 70 5.20 5.60 9.87
N THR A 71 3.99 5.34 9.38
CA THR A 71 3.54 4.01 8.96
C THR A 71 2.80 4.10 7.62
N PRO A 72 2.98 3.10 6.72
CA PRO A 72 2.22 3.03 5.47
C PRO A 72 0.75 2.65 5.70
N TYR A 73 0.43 2.13 6.89
CA TYR A 73 -0.91 1.66 7.20
C TYR A 73 -1.85 2.80 7.60
N PHE A 74 -3.13 2.64 7.32
CA PHE A 74 -4.17 3.55 7.81
C PHE A 74 -4.24 3.52 9.34
N LEU A 75 -4.35 2.32 9.93
CA LEU A 75 -4.15 2.08 11.36
C LEU A 75 -2.89 1.21 11.56
N PRO A 76 -2.04 1.52 12.55
CA PRO A 76 -0.77 0.81 12.76
C PRO A 76 -0.97 -0.66 13.19
N GLU A 77 -2.03 -0.92 13.96
CA GLU A 77 -2.32 -2.23 14.54
C GLU A 77 -3.06 -3.17 13.58
N TRP A 78 -3.03 -4.47 13.89
CA TRP A 78 -3.94 -5.44 13.26
C TRP A 78 -5.33 -5.27 13.84
N ASN A 79 -6.31 -5.01 12.97
CA ASN A 79 -7.68 -4.76 13.40
C ASN A 79 -8.59 -5.88 12.96
N LYS A 80 -9.54 -6.26 13.81
CA LYS A 80 -10.60 -7.19 13.41
C LYS A 80 -11.54 -6.51 12.42
N GLY A 81 -11.87 -7.22 11.36
CA GLY A 81 -12.65 -6.68 10.28
C GLY A 81 -13.54 -7.70 9.60
N LEU A 82 -14.46 -7.14 8.80
CA LEU A 82 -15.35 -7.87 7.91
C LEU A 82 -14.87 -7.64 6.49
N ILE A 83 -14.87 -8.68 5.65
CA ILE A 83 -14.48 -8.59 4.24
C ILE A 83 -15.60 -9.18 3.41
N GLU A 84 -16.09 -8.40 2.45
CA GLU A 84 -17.03 -8.85 1.43
C GLU A 84 -16.26 -9.00 0.10
N MET A 85 -16.20 -10.23 -0.40
CA MET A 85 -15.57 -10.54 -1.68
C MET A 85 -16.50 -10.19 -2.84
N ALA A 86 -15.93 -9.87 -4.00
CA ALA A 86 -16.69 -9.62 -5.22
C ALA A 86 -17.52 -10.85 -5.66
N ALA A 87 -17.03 -12.06 -5.37
CA ALA A 87 -17.73 -13.31 -5.63
C ALA A 87 -18.80 -13.67 -4.57
N GLY A 88 -19.07 -12.78 -3.60
CA GLY A 88 -20.15 -12.89 -2.63
C GLY A 88 -19.79 -13.58 -1.30
N GLN A 89 -18.57 -14.11 -1.17
CA GLN A 89 -18.11 -14.68 0.10
C GLN A 89 -17.89 -13.57 1.13
N ASN A 90 -18.27 -13.84 2.37
CA ASN A 90 -18.09 -12.92 3.49
C ASN A 90 -17.21 -13.56 4.56
N TYR A 91 -16.16 -12.84 4.96
CA TYR A 91 -15.30 -13.25 6.06
C TYR A 91 -15.51 -12.31 7.25
N LYS A 92 -15.65 -12.88 8.44
CA LYS A 92 -15.85 -12.13 9.69
C LYS A 92 -14.67 -12.35 10.63
N ASP A 93 -14.43 -11.37 11.51
CA ASP A 93 -13.39 -11.42 12.54
C ASP A 93 -11.98 -11.72 12.01
N VAL A 94 -11.71 -11.29 10.77
CA VAL A 94 -10.41 -11.43 10.14
C VAL A 94 -9.50 -10.31 10.61
N SER A 95 -8.29 -10.64 11.01
CA SER A 95 -7.27 -9.64 11.33
C SER A 95 -6.74 -9.02 10.04
N ILE A 96 -7.00 -7.74 9.83
CA ILE A 96 -6.66 -7.01 8.60
C ILE A 96 -5.84 -5.75 8.88
N LYS A 97 -5.09 -5.33 7.86
CA LYS A 97 -4.44 -4.03 7.74
C LYS A 97 -4.73 -3.45 6.36
N PHE A 98 -4.90 -2.13 6.31
CA PHE A 98 -4.99 -1.41 5.06
C PHE A 98 -3.71 -0.60 4.84
N ASP A 99 -2.92 -0.98 3.83
CA ASP A 99 -1.76 -0.22 3.37
C ASP A 99 -2.27 0.95 2.52
N ALA A 100 -2.28 2.14 3.10
CA ALA A 100 -2.72 3.36 2.43
C ALA A 100 -1.64 3.96 1.52
N LEU A 101 -0.38 3.50 1.60
CA LEU A 101 0.67 3.86 0.64
C LEU A 101 0.46 3.13 -0.70
N ARG A 102 0.21 1.83 -0.64
CA ARG A 102 0.02 0.98 -1.83
C ARG A 102 -1.44 0.72 -2.22
N GLN A 103 -2.38 1.20 -1.41
CA GLN A 103 -3.82 0.95 -1.57
C GLN A 103 -4.19 -0.55 -1.54
N GLN A 104 -3.57 -1.30 -0.64
CA GLN A 104 -3.68 -2.77 -0.56
C GLN A 104 -4.32 -3.24 0.74
N LEU A 105 -5.18 -4.25 0.66
CA LEU A 105 -5.73 -4.96 1.81
C LEU A 105 -4.83 -6.14 2.17
N ILE A 106 -4.41 -6.20 3.43
CA ILE A 106 -3.54 -7.25 3.96
C ILE A 106 -4.32 -8.03 5.01
N LEU A 107 -4.28 -9.35 4.92
CA LEU A 107 -4.92 -10.28 5.86
C LEU A 107 -3.84 -11.05 6.62
N LEU A 108 -4.04 -11.20 7.91
CA LEU A 108 -3.24 -12.10 8.74
C LEU A 108 -3.90 -13.49 8.79
N ARG A 109 -3.12 -14.53 8.55
CA ARG A 109 -3.53 -15.95 8.65
C ARG A 109 -2.88 -16.58 9.89
N PRO A 110 -3.50 -16.44 11.08
CA PRO A 110 -2.90 -16.97 12.30
C PRO A 110 -2.78 -18.50 12.29
N TRP A 111 -3.66 -19.20 11.57
CA TRP A 111 -3.62 -20.66 11.43
C TRP A 111 -2.51 -21.18 10.52
N VAL A 112 -1.80 -20.31 9.78
CA VAL A 112 -0.63 -20.66 8.95
C VAL A 112 0.59 -19.90 9.45
N GLY A 113 0.99 -20.15 10.71
CA GLY A 113 2.22 -19.60 11.27
C GLY A 113 2.26 -18.07 11.37
N ASN A 114 1.10 -17.41 11.49
CA ASN A 114 0.97 -15.95 11.49
C ASN A 114 1.50 -15.25 10.22
N ASP A 115 1.39 -15.92 9.07
CA ASP A 115 1.74 -15.32 7.78
C ASP A 115 0.70 -14.28 7.33
N SER A 116 1.14 -13.27 6.58
CA SER A 116 0.29 -12.21 6.03
C SER A 116 0.23 -12.26 4.51
N ILE A 117 -0.96 -12.10 3.94
CA ILE A 117 -1.16 -12.08 2.49
C ILE A 117 -1.74 -10.75 2.03
N ILE A 118 -1.33 -10.32 0.85
CA ILE A 118 -1.96 -9.20 0.14
C ILE A 118 -3.10 -9.77 -0.71
N VAL A 119 -4.30 -9.22 -0.56
CA VAL A 119 -5.46 -9.65 -1.35
C VAL A 119 -5.56 -8.79 -2.60
N ASN A 120 -5.82 -9.44 -3.73
CA ASN A 120 -6.06 -8.75 -4.99
C ASN A 120 -7.30 -7.84 -4.85
N ALA A 121 -7.15 -6.55 -5.15
CA ALA A 121 -8.22 -5.58 -4.99
C ALA A 121 -9.49 -5.95 -5.77
N ASN A 122 -9.35 -6.51 -6.97
CA ASN A 122 -10.50 -6.92 -7.81
C ASN A 122 -11.33 -8.06 -7.21
N GLN A 123 -10.79 -8.78 -6.22
CA GLN A 123 -11.52 -9.83 -5.50
C GLN A 123 -12.26 -9.30 -4.28
N VAL A 124 -11.99 -8.08 -3.84
CA VAL A 124 -12.56 -7.48 -2.62
C VAL A 124 -13.54 -6.40 -3.03
N LYS A 125 -14.82 -6.59 -2.69
CA LYS A 125 -15.86 -5.59 -2.94
C LYS A 125 -15.81 -4.49 -1.86
N SER A 126 -15.77 -4.91 -0.60
CA SER A 126 -15.70 -4.00 0.53
C SER A 126 -15.03 -4.65 1.73
N PHE A 127 -14.50 -3.83 2.64
CA PHE A 127 -14.07 -4.30 3.95
C PHE A 127 -14.37 -3.26 5.01
N GLN A 128 -14.62 -3.72 6.23
CA GLN A 128 -14.78 -2.86 7.39
C GLN A 128 -13.71 -3.23 8.41
N LEU A 129 -13.10 -2.22 9.03
CA LEU A 129 -12.18 -2.41 10.15
C LEU A 129 -12.65 -1.61 11.37
N LYS A 130 -12.45 -2.19 12.54
CA LYS A 130 -12.76 -1.57 13.83
C LYS A 130 -11.46 -1.09 14.48
N SER A 131 -11.34 0.19 14.81
CA SER A 131 -10.18 0.70 15.57
C SER A 131 -10.22 0.22 17.02
N ALA A 132 -9.08 0.39 17.72
CA ALA A 132 -8.98 0.15 19.15
C ALA A 132 -10.02 0.94 19.96
N ASP A 133 -10.33 2.16 19.53
CA ASP A 133 -11.35 3.04 20.16
C ASP A 133 -12.80 2.62 19.85
N GLY A 134 -12.98 1.55 19.08
CA GLY A 134 -14.30 1.01 18.74
C GLY A 134 -14.98 1.66 17.53
N LEU A 135 -14.31 2.59 16.84
CA LEU A 135 -14.84 3.22 15.63
C LEU A 135 -14.75 2.26 14.43
N PHE A 136 -15.80 2.24 13.62
CA PHE A 136 -15.86 1.42 12.42
C PHE A 136 -15.58 2.26 11.17
N TYR A 137 -14.73 1.73 10.29
CA TYR A 137 -14.40 2.35 9.02
C TYR A 137 -14.74 1.39 7.90
N LEU A 138 -15.69 1.76 7.05
CA LEU A 138 -16.07 1.00 5.86
C LEU A 138 -15.29 1.49 4.66
N PHE A 139 -14.64 0.58 3.95
CA PHE A 139 -13.91 0.83 2.72
C PHE A 139 -14.55 0.05 1.57
N LYS A 140 -14.62 0.67 0.39
CA LYS A 140 -15.16 0.06 -0.83
C LYS A 140 -14.20 0.19 -1.99
N HIS A 141 -14.15 -0.87 -2.81
CA HIS A 141 -13.49 -0.85 -4.11
C HIS A 141 -14.50 -0.40 -5.17
N LEU A 142 -14.08 0.48 -6.09
CA LEU A 142 -14.94 1.08 -7.11
C LEU A 142 -14.35 0.91 -8.52
N PRO A 143 -14.20 -0.34 -9.02
CA PRO A 143 -13.56 -0.60 -10.31
C PRO A 143 -14.37 -0.08 -11.51
N THR A 144 -15.69 0.09 -11.35
CA THR A 144 -16.61 0.54 -12.41
C THR A 144 -16.90 2.03 -12.38
N ALA A 145 -16.27 2.79 -11.48
CA ALA A 145 -16.48 4.23 -11.39
C ALA A 145 -16.01 4.94 -12.68
N LYS A 146 -16.82 5.84 -13.22
CA LYS A 146 -16.44 6.69 -14.35
C LYS A 146 -15.63 7.86 -13.82
N THR A 147 -14.37 7.94 -14.21
CA THR A 147 -13.44 8.97 -13.74
C THR A 147 -12.31 9.15 -14.72
N ASP A 148 -11.71 10.34 -14.74
CA ASP A 148 -10.60 10.67 -15.65
C ASP A 148 -9.27 10.05 -15.19
N ASP A 149 -9.16 9.69 -13.91
CA ASP A 149 -7.97 9.11 -13.31
C ASP A 149 -8.18 7.62 -13.03
N GLU A 150 -7.72 6.77 -13.96
CA GLU A 150 -7.84 5.31 -13.88
C GLU A 150 -7.18 4.73 -12.60
N THR A 151 -6.18 5.40 -12.03
CA THR A 151 -5.54 4.95 -10.78
C THR A 151 -6.48 5.02 -9.57
N LEU A 152 -7.61 5.73 -9.68
CA LEU A 152 -8.67 5.73 -8.68
C LEU A 152 -9.44 4.41 -8.64
N LYS A 153 -9.50 3.67 -9.75
CA LYS A 153 -10.12 2.35 -9.80
C LYS A 153 -9.27 1.29 -9.10
N GLU A 154 -7.99 1.60 -8.87
CA GLU A 154 -7.07 0.78 -8.10
C GLU A 154 -7.05 1.24 -6.64
N GLY A 155 -7.68 0.48 -5.74
CA GLY A 155 -7.65 0.78 -4.31
C GLY A 155 -9.01 1.02 -3.69
N TYR A 156 -9.03 1.70 -2.55
CA TYR A 156 -10.22 1.72 -1.70
C TYR A 156 -10.58 3.12 -1.22
N PHE A 157 -11.88 3.34 -1.09
CA PHE A 157 -12.46 4.57 -0.58
C PHE A 157 -13.17 4.30 0.72
N MET A 158 -12.86 5.09 1.74
CA MET A 158 -13.64 5.12 2.96
C MET A 158 -14.99 5.75 2.66
N VAL A 159 -16.06 5.08 3.07
CA VAL A 159 -17.43 5.54 2.89
C VAL A 159 -17.80 6.43 4.07
N LEU A 160 -18.05 7.71 3.81
CA LEU A 160 -18.53 8.67 4.82
C LEU A 160 -20.06 8.76 4.82
N TYR A 161 -20.67 8.63 3.63
CA TYR A 161 -22.12 8.57 3.45
C TYR A 161 -22.47 7.69 2.25
N GLN A 162 -23.61 7.00 2.34
CA GLN A 162 -24.11 6.14 1.27
C GLN A 162 -25.64 6.22 1.18
N GLY A 163 -26.12 6.85 0.10
CA GLY A 163 -27.51 6.89 -0.33
C GLY A 163 -27.62 6.59 -1.83
N GLN A 164 -28.39 7.40 -2.57
CA GLN A 164 -28.37 7.39 -4.04
C GLN A 164 -27.02 7.88 -4.57
N SER A 165 -26.42 8.84 -3.85
CA SER A 165 -25.05 9.29 -4.01
C SER A 165 -24.21 8.84 -2.83
N SER A 166 -22.89 8.88 -2.96
CA SER A 166 -21.98 8.56 -1.85
C SER A 166 -20.92 9.64 -1.66
N LEU A 167 -20.68 10.01 -0.40
CA LEU A 167 -19.52 10.81 -0.02
C LEU A 167 -18.40 9.86 0.38
N LEU A 168 -17.27 10.01 -0.27
CA LEU A 168 -16.15 9.09 -0.17
C LEU A 168 -14.88 9.86 0.21
N LYS A 169 -14.03 9.20 0.99
CA LYS A 169 -12.71 9.71 1.38
C LYS A 169 -11.65 8.72 0.96
N ARG A 170 -10.72 9.15 0.11
CA ARG A 170 -9.51 8.39 -0.22
C ARG A 170 -8.40 8.80 0.73
N ILE A 171 -7.86 7.83 1.45
CA ILE A 171 -6.72 8.02 2.35
C ILE A 171 -5.49 7.46 1.68
N THR A 172 -4.48 8.30 1.52
CA THR A 172 -3.21 7.93 0.87
C THR A 172 -2.05 8.31 1.79
N LYS A 173 -1.01 7.49 1.82
CA LYS A 173 0.26 7.84 2.43
C LYS A 173 1.24 8.26 1.34
N THR A 174 2.00 9.31 1.59
CA THR A 174 3.05 9.77 0.67
C THR A 174 4.36 9.96 1.41
N LEU A 175 5.46 9.51 0.81
CA LEU A 175 6.80 9.72 1.34
C LEU A 175 7.21 11.18 1.11
N LYS A 176 7.41 11.91 2.20
CA LYS A 176 8.07 13.21 2.20
C LYS A 176 9.55 12.95 2.50
N GLN A 177 10.41 13.18 1.51
CA GLN A 177 11.85 13.06 1.70
C GLN A 177 12.38 14.16 2.63
N ALA A 178 13.43 13.83 3.38
CA ALA A 178 14.18 14.77 4.19
C ALA A 178 14.76 15.90 3.32
N ASP A 179 14.66 17.13 3.82
CA ASP A 179 15.28 18.28 3.17
C ASP A 179 16.66 18.52 3.76
N PHE A 180 17.66 17.82 3.22
CA PHE A 180 19.05 17.95 3.64
C PHE A 180 19.75 19.20 3.09
N LYS A 181 19.10 19.99 2.22
CA LYS A 181 19.76 21.04 1.42
C LYS A 181 19.44 22.46 1.88
N ASN A 182 18.37 22.65 2.65
CA ASN A 182 17.95 23.98 3.07
C ASN A 182 18.54 24.35 4.45
N PRO A 183 19.44 25.36 4.54
CA PRO A 183 20.04 25.81 5.80
C PRO A 183 19.04 26.47 6.77
N TYR A 184 17.82 26.75 6.32
CA TYR A 184 16.70 27.22 7.16
C TYR A 184 15.64 26.12 7.42
N SER A 185 15.88 24.89 6.97
CA SER A 185 14.99 23.78 7.35
C SER A 185 15.11 23.50 8.84
N ASN A 186 13.97 23.30 9.50
CA ASN A 186 13.85 23.07 10.94
C ASN A 186 14.39 21.67 11.35
N ASP A 187 15.63 21.35 10.99
CA ASP A 187 16.37 20.14 11.36
C ASP A 187 15.63 18.81 11.07
N VAL A 188 14.74 18.80 10.07
CA VAL A 188 14.01 17.59 9.65
C VAL A 188 14.91 16.77 8.73
N ARG A 189 15.79 15.98 9.35
CA ARG A 189 16.76 15.09 8.69
C ARG A 189 16.24 13.66 8.53
N TYR A 190 14.93 13.49 8.41
CA TYR A 190 14.29 12.19 8.24
C TYR A 190 13.19 12.27 7.18
N ASP A 191 13.05 11.20 6.41
CA ASP A 191 11.91 10.93 5.56
C ASP A 191 10.68 10.65 6.45
N GLU A 192 9.50 11.07 5.99
CA GLU A 192 8.26 10.95 6.74
C GLU A 192 7.12 10.46 5.84
N LEU A 193 6.36 9.48 6.30
CA LEU A 193 5.10 9.09 5.66
C LEU A 193 3.96 10.00 6.14
N LYS A 194 3.52 10.90 5.26
CA LYS A 194 2.40 11.81 5.52
C LYS A 194 1.08 11.24 5.04
N THR A 195 0.04 11.43 5.84
CA THR A 195 -1.33 11.10 5.45
C THR A 195 -1.94 12.24 4.65
N LEU A 196 -2.44 11.94 3.46
CA LEU A 196 -3.24 12.82 2.65
C LEU A 196 -4.66 12.26 2.55
N SER A 197 -5.65 13.16 2.66
CA SER A 197 -7.06 12.84 2.47
C SER A 197 -7.60 13.60 1.29
N SER A 198 -8.20 12.89 0.33
CA SER A 198 -8.93 13.46 -0.80
C SER A 198 -10.39 13.03 -0.73
N TYR A 199 -11.30 13.91 -1.08
CA TYR A 199 -12.74 13.64 -1.01
C TYR A 199 -13.34 13.51 -2.40
N TYR A 200 -14.34 12.65 -2.51
CA TYR A 200 -15.00 12.33 -3.76
C TYR A 200 -16.50 12.20 -3.55
N VAL A 201 -17.27 12.60 -4.56
CA VAL A 201 -18.70 12.32 -4.66
C VAL A 201 -18.89 11.29 -5.77
N LEU A 202 -19.50 10.16 -5.42
CA LEU A 202 -19.99 9.18 -6.39
C LEU A 202 -21.46 9.46 -6.64
N LYS A 203 -21.79 9.79 -7.89
CA LYS A 203 -23.16 10.05 -8.33
C LYS A 203 -23.90 8.76 -8.70
N PRO A 204 -25.24 8.80 -8.81
CA PRO A 204 -26.05 7.62 -9.19
C PRO A 204 -25.67 7.03 -10.55
N ASP A 205 -25.15 7.84 -11.46
CA ASP A 205 -24.70 7.44 -12.81
C ASP A 205 -23.30 6.79 -12.84
N GLN A 206 -22.74 6.49 -11.67
CA GLN A 206 -21.39 5.98 -11.42
C GLN A 206 -20.25 6.98 -11.70
N THR A 207 -20.56 8.26 -11.91
CA THR A 207 -19.53 9.28 -12.08
C THR A 207 -18.88 9.63 -10.74
N LEU A 208 -17.56 9.51 -10.67
CA LEU A 208 -16.77 9.78 -9.48
C LEU A 208 -16.01 11.12 -9.64
N LEU A 209 -16.42 12.11 -8.87
CA LEU A 209 -15.89 13.47 -8.94
C LEU A 209 -15.05 13.79 -7.70
N LYS A 210 -13.81 14.24 -7.90
CA LYS A 210 -12.99 14.76 -6.81
C LYS A 210 -13.52 16.12 -6.36
N VAL A 211 -13.71 16.28 -5.06
CA VAL A 211 -14.25 17.51 -4.47
C VAL A 211 -13.39 17.98 -3.30
N LYS A 212 -13.42 19.28 -3.05
CA LYS A 212 -12.95 19.83 -1.77
C LYS A 212 -14.14 19.88 -0.81
N LEU A 213 -13.88 19.75 0.50
CA LEU A 213 -14.89 19.97 1.53
C LEU A 213 -15.15 21.47 1.72
N THR A 214 -15.63 22.13 0.68
CA THR A 214 -16.06 23.52 0.72
C THR A 214 -17.44 23.63 0.09
N LYS A 215 -18.25 24.57 0.58
CA LYS A 215 -19.60 24.83 0.10
C LYS A 215 -19.66 24.95 -1.42
N LYS A 216 -18.77 25.77 -2.00
CA LYS A 216 -18.69 25.96 -3.44
C LYS A 216 -18.41 24.66 -4.20
N ALA A 217 -17.37 23.92 -3.81
CA ALA A 217 -16.97 22.72 -4.55
C ALA A 217 -18.02 21.59 -4.48
N LEU A 218 -18.72 21.45 -3.35
CA LEU A 218 -19.80 20.47 -3.21
C LEU A 218 -21.04 20.88 -4.02
N LEU A 219 -21.43 22.16 -4.00
CA LEU A 219 -22.54 22.64 -4.82
C LEU A 219 -22.26 22.54 -6.31
N ASP A 220 -21.03 22.83 -6.74
CA ASP A 220 -20.61 22.68 -8.14
C ASP A 220 -20.70 21.21 -8.59
N ALA A 221 -20.33 20.27 -7.72
CA ALA A 221 -20.46 18.84 -7.98
C ALA A 221 -21.92 18.38 -8.04
N LEU A 222 -22.82 18.99 -7.25
CA LEU A 222 -24.24 18.61 -7.10
C LEU A 222 -25.21 19.53 -7.85
N LYS A 223 -24.73 20.23 -8.88
CA LYS A 223 -25.48 21.25 -9.63
C LYS A 223 -26.80 20.78 -10.25
N ASP A 224 -26.97 19.47 -10.42
CA ASP A 224 -28.13 18.86 -11.06
C ASP A 224 -29.44 19.02 -10.26
N LYS A 225 -29.38 19.27 -8.94
CA LYS A 225 -30.56 19.59 -8.11
C LYS A 225 -30.74 21.10 -7.83
N GLY A 226 -29.94 21.95 -8.49
CA GLY A 226 -30.22 23.38 -8.65
C GLY A 226 -30.33 24.20 -7.35
N ASP A 227 -31.27 25.14 -7.34
CA ASP A 227 -31.40 26.19 -6.31
C ASP A 227 -31.97 25.69 -4.98
N ALA A 228 -32.75 24.59 -4.98
CA ALA A 228 -33.29 23.99 -3.76
C ALA A 228 -32.18 23.54 -2.79
N LEU A 229 -31.09 22.99 -3.32
CA LEU A 229 -29.93 22.61 -2.54
C LEU A 229 -29.13 23.83 -2.05
N LYS A 230 -29.05 24.90 -2.87
CA LYS A 230 -28.32 26.13 -2.51
C LYS A 230 -28.91 26.79 -1.26
N SER A 231 -30.24 26.92 -1.17
CA SER A 231 -30.89 27.52 -0.01
C SER A 231 -30.63 26.75 1.29
N PHE A 232 -30.46 25.42 1.21
CA PHE A 232 -30.05 24.61 2.36
C PHE A 232 -28.56 24.81 2.68
N ALA A 233 -27.70 24.76 1.66
CA ALA A 233 -26.26 24.95 1.81
C ALA A 233 -25.89 26.34 2.34
N GLU A 234 -26.68 27.38 2.07
CA GLU A 234 -26.46 28.73 2.62
C GLU A 234 -26.54 28.74 4.15
N LYS A 235 -27.47 27.98 4.73
CA LYS A 235 -27.67 27.86 6.18
C LYS A 235 -26.61 27.00 6.88
N LEU A 236 -25.89 26.16 6.12
CA LEU A 236 -24.89 25.25 6.65
C LEU A 236 -23.48 25.81 6.45
N ASP A 237 -22.64 25.73 7.49
CA ASP A 237 -21.23 26.07 7.38
C ASP A 237 -20.41 24.80 7.21
N ILE A 238 -19.93 24.54 5.99
CA ILE A 238 -19.24 23.29 5.67
C ILE A 238 -17.78 23.39 6.10
N LYS A 239 -17.52 22.95 7.33
CA LYS A 239 -16.17 22.91 7.92
C LYS A 239 -15.73 21.49 8.28
N SER A 240 -16.68 20.57 8.38
CA SER A 240 -16.43 19.18 8.77
C SER A 240 -16.95 18.18 7.74
N GLU A 241 -16.49 16.93 7.88
CA GLU A 241 -17.05 15.79 7.13
C GLU A 241 -18.54 15.61 7.43
N ALA A 242 -18.98 15.84 8.68
CA ALA A 242 -20.38 15.72 9.08
C ALA A 242 -21.29 16.71 8.35
N ASP A 243 -20.85 17.95 8.16
CA ASP A 243 -21.62 18.96 7.42
C ASP A 243 -21.74 18.57 5.94
N ALA A 244 -20.68 18.03 5.35
CA ALA A 244 -20.71 17.55 3.96
C ALA A 244 -21.65 16.34 3.81
N VAL A 245 -21.68 15.43 4.79
CA VAL A 245 -22.66 14.34 4.84
C VAL A 245 -24.08 14.87 4.94
N ALA A 246 -24.35 15.86 5.79
CA ALA A 246 -25.67 16.46 5.93
C ALA A 246 -26.15 17.10 4.63
N LEU A 247 -25.27 17.81 3.92
CA LEU A 247 -25.59 18.39 2.60
C LEU A 247 -25.94 17.30 1.58
N LEU A 248 -25.13 16.23 1.49
CA LEU A 248 -25.37 15.16 0.53
C LEU A 248 -26.62 14.34 0.87
N THR A 249 -26.92 14.19 2.16
CA THR A 249 -28.16 13.58 2.64
C THR A 249 -29.38 14.38 2.20
N GLN A 250 -29.32 15.71 2.28
CA GLN A 250 -30.38 16.58 1.79
C GLN A 250 -30.49 16.54 0.25
N TYR A 251 -29.37 16.41 -0.46
CA TYR A 251 -29.40 16.26 -1.91
C TYR A 251 -30.11 14.97 -2.34
N ASP A 252 -29.85 13.85 -1.66
CA ASP A 252 -30.45 12.55 -1.99
C ASP A 252 -31.95 12.44 -1.62
N SER A 253 -32.46 13.37 -0.78
CA SER A 253 -33.88 13.44 -0.42
C SER A 253 -34.74 14.27 -1.38
N LEU A 254 -34.09 15.02 -2.29
CA LEU A 254 -34.71 15.80 -3.37
C LEU A 254 -34.83 14.98 -4.67
#